data_AF-A0A1V1PL34-F1
#
_entry.id   AF-A0A1V1PL34-F1
#
_cell.length_a   1.000
_cell.length_b   1.000
_cell.length_c   1.000
_cell.angle_alpha   90.00
_cell.angle_beta   90.00
_cell.angle_gamma   90.00
#
_symmetry.space_group_name_H-M   'P 1'
#
loop_
_entity.id
_entity.type
_entity.pdbx_description
1 polymer ?
#
loop_
_entity_poly.entity_id
_entity_poly.type
_entity_poly.pdbx_seq_one_letter_code
_entity_poly.pdbx_strand_id
1 'polypeptide(L)'
;MRRIAVLIAAAALIACGQPATNASADSAPPPPRTDDMIEGGGEGGGQAIETQAAFVARCTRELIAANPESQRWAGDQCAQQWQAVVAAGPWAEAFLAVAPASGERVAAAQVRTRVTQVRWNARPDGTLVAQGRLGNADAQVETNGNFSLMWSAVGEMSPYDVIEALRGRGAEVTMLGCSQLGAGEFNKAYRVTATGRAPFQLSLYDRGAPTANASSFYNATIVTSGQVQTLAQLRADGSDWAASCPY
;
A
#
# COMPACT_ATOMS: atom_id res chain seq x y z
N MET A 1 -18.55 -41.10 8.77
CA MET A 1 -18.70 -39.64 8.60
C MET A 1 -18.55 -38.97 9.97
N ARG A 2 -17.34 -38.49 10.31
CA ARG A 2 -17.06 -37.79 11.57
C ARG A 2 -16.88 -36.30 11.25
N ARG A 3 -17.74 -35.46 11.83
CA ARG A 3 -17.63 -33.99 11.77
C ARG A 3 -16.63 -33.55 12.84
N ILE A 4 -15.53 -32.93 12.41
CA ILE A 4 -14.57 -32.28 13.31
C ILE A 4 -14.99 -30.80 13.38
N ALA A 5 -15.44 -30.37 14.55
CA ALA A 5 -15.69 -28.97 14.87
C ALA A 5 -14.36 -28.31 15.24
N VAL A 6 -14.01 -27.24 14.54
CA VAL A 6 -12.85 -26.41 14.83
C VAL A 6 -13.29 -25.29 15.77
N LEU A 7 -12.73 -25.28 16.97
CA LEU A 7 -12.85 -24.20 17.95
C LEU A 7 -11.85 -23.10 17.58
N ILE A 8 -12.36 -21.93 17.19
CA ILE A 8 -11.56 -20.71 17.02
C ILE A 8 -11.51 -20.00 18.37
N ALA A 9 -10.32 -19.93 18.96
CA ALA A 9 -10.07 -19.14 20.17
C ALA A 9 -9.82 -17.68 19.79
N ALA A 10 -10.77 -16.80 20.11
CA ALA A 10 -10.61 -15.35 20.00
C ALA A 10 -9.85 -14.84 21.24
N ALA A 11 -8.63 -14.34 21.05
CA ALA A 11 -7.89 -13.60 22.07
C ALA A 11 -8.31 -12.13 22.03
N ALA A 12 -9.14 -11.71 22.99
CA ALA A 12 -9.47 -10.31 23.22
C ALA A 12 -8.41 -9.68 24.14
N LEU A 13 -7.63 -8.73 23.62
CA LEU A 13 -6.80 -7.86 24.43
C LEU A 13 -7.63 -6.66 24.89
N ILE A 14 -7.97 -6.66 26.18
CA ILE A 14 -8.62 -5.55 26.88
C ILE A 14 -7.52 -4.56 27.28
N ALA A 15 -7.47 -3.40 26.63
CA ALA A 15 -6.66 -2.27 27.08
C ALA A 15 -7.52 -1.36 27.98
N CYS A 16 -7.22 -1.33 29.28
CA CYS A 16 -7.77 -0.37 30.22
C CYS A 16 -7.06 0.99 30.04
N GLY A 17 -7.77 2.01 29.56
CA GLY A 17 -7.33 3.40 29.57
C GLY A 17 -8.41 4.29 30.17
N GLN A 18 -8.08 4.97 31.27
CA GLN A 18 -8.99 5.87 32.00
C GLN A 18 -9.28 7.17 31.24
N PRO A 19 -10.45 7.81 31.46
CA PRO A 19 -10.81 9.08 30.84
C PRO A 19 -10.18 10.27 31.57
N ALA A 20 -9.53 11.16 30.83
CA ALA A 20 -9.18 12.51 31.30
C ALA A 20 -10.26 13.50 30.83
N THR A 21 -11.10 13.93 31.77
CA THR A 21 -11.99 15.08 31.67
C THR A 21 -11.17 16.37 31.56
N ASN A 22 -11.33 17.11 30.46
CA ASN A 22 -11.05 18.54 30.43
C ASN A 22 -12.24 19.25 29.76
N ALA A 23 -12.94 20.06 30.56
CA ALA A 23 -13.92 21.01 30.12
C ALA A 23 -13.22 22.21 29.47
N SER A 24 -13.73 22.70 28.36
CA SER A 24 -13.42 24.03 27.84
C SER A 24 -14.70 24.59 27.24
N ALA A 25 -15.14 25.70 27.84
CA ALA A 25 -16.32 26.43 27.47
C ALA A 25 -16.06 27.35 26.27
N ASP A 26 -17.11 27.51 25.47
CA ASP A 26 -17.52 28.68 24.70
C ASP A 26 -16.45 29.56 24.02
N SER A 27 -16.42 29.47 22.69
CA SER A 27 -16.30 30.64 21.81
C SER A 27 -16.96 30.32 20.46
N ALA A 28 -18.07 30.99 20.17
CA ALA A 28 -18.76 30.90 18.88
C ALA A 28 -17.94 31.58 17.76
N PRO A 29 -17.90 31.03 16.54
CA PRO A 29 -17.21 31.65 15.41
C PRO A 29 -18.02 32.84 14.82
N PRO A 30 -17.36 33.91 14.35
CA PRO A 30 -18.01 34.98 13.60
C PRO A 30 -18.44 34.50 12.19
N PRO A 31 -19.47 35.10 11.59
CA PRO A 31 -19.91 34.76 10.24
C PRO A 31 -18.85 35.11 9.18
N PRO A 32 -18.78 34.36 8.07
CA PRO A 32 -17.83 34.62 6.99
C PRO A 32 -18.17 35.92 6.24
N ARG A 33 -17.14 36.72 5.95
CA ARG A 33 -17.21 37.85 5.02
C ARG A 33 -17.17 37.33 3.59
N THR A 34 -18.20 37.63 2.82
CA THR A 34 -18.26 37.47 1.37
C THR A 34 -17.66 38.70 0.70
N ASP A 35 -16.35 38.77 0.59
CA ASP A 35 -15.65 39.71 -0.29
C ASP A 35 -14.21 39.20 -0.46
N ASP A 36 -14.00 38.38 -1.49
CA ASP A 36 -12.76 38.32 -2.27
C ASP A 36 -12.97 37.34 -3.43
N MET A 37 -13.49 37.90 -4.53
CA MET A 37 -13.25 37.38 -5.87
C MET A 37 -11.82 37.73 -6.26
N ILE A 38 -10.96 36.73 -6.44
CA ILE A 38 -9.82 36.82 -7.36
C ILE A 38 -9.76 35.54 -8.19
N GLU A 39 -9.92 35.74 -9.50
CA GLU A 39 -9.60 34.81 -10.58
C GLU A 39 -8.12 34.40 -10.55
N GLY A 40 -7.84 33.15 -10.94
CA GLY A 40 -6.55 32.78 -11.54
C GLY A 40 -5.83 31.62 -10.86
N GLY A 41 -5.78 30.48 -11.54
CA GLY A 41 -4.86 29.39 -11.20
C GLY A 41 -5.18 28.13 -11.98
N GLY A 42 -4.45 27.90 -13.07
CA GLY A 42 -4.69 26.81 -14.02
C GLY A 42 -4.84 25.43 -13.40
N GLU A 43 -5.72 24.65 -14.03
CA GLU A 43 -5.95 23.22 -13.82
C GLU A 43 -4.68 22.42 -14.14
N GLY A 44 -3.74 22.41 -13.20
CA GLY A 44 -2.89 21.25 -13.00
C GLY A 44 -3.75 20.18 -12.36
N GLY A 45 -4.27 19.24 -13.16
CA GLY A 45 -5.09 18.11 -12.72
C GLY A 45 -4.33 17.15 -11.80
N GLY A 46 -3.95 17.62 -10.61
CA GLY A 46 -3.50 16.79 -9.51
C GLY A 46 -4.69 16.02 -8.98
N GLN A 47 -4.68 14.70 -9.18
CA GLN A 47 -5.71 13.82 -8.66
C GLN A 47 -5.76 14.00 -7.13
N ALA A 48 -6.93 14.41 -6.61
CA ALA A 48 -7.08 14.67 -5.18
C ALA A 48 -6.82 13.38 -4.39
N ILE A 49 -5.97 13.46 -3.36
CA ILE A 49 -5.68 12.34 -2.46
C ILE A 49 -6.92 12.12 -1.57
N GLU A 50 -7.34 10.86 -1.42
CA GLU A 50 -8.44 10.43 -0.55
C GLU A 50 -8.22 10.94 0.89
N THR A 51 -9.27 11.46 1.51
CA THR A 51 -9.22 11.89 2.92
C THR A 51 -9.43 10.69 3.85
N GLN A 52 -8.99 10.81 5.11
CA GLN A 52 -9.23 9.76 6.12
C GLN A 52 -10.71 9.39 6.24
N ALA A 53 -11.60 10.39 6.25
CA ALA A 53 -13.04 10.16 6.35
C ALA A 53 -13.58 9.38 5.15
N ALA A 54 -13.12 9.70 3.93
CA ALA A 54 -13.49 8.99 2.71
C ALA A 54 -12.98 7.54 2.72
N PHE A 55 -11.72 7.34 3.10
CA PHE A 55 -11.10 6.02 3.25
C PHE A 55 -11.86 5.15 4.25
N VAL A 56 -12.07 5.65 5.47
CA VAL A 56 -12.76 4.89 6.53
C VAL A 56 -14.16 4.51 6.10
N ALA A 57 -14.90 5.42 5.45
CA ALA A 57 -16.24 5.14 4.94
C ALA A 57 -16.22 4.05 3.85
N ARG A 58 -15.26 4.09 2.91
CA ARG A 58 -15.11 3.08 1.85
C ARG A 58 -14.71 1.71 2.42
N CYS A 59 -13.63 1.67 3.18
CA CYS A 59 -13.12 0.45 3.82
C CYS A 59 -14.20 -0.20 4.70
N THR A 60 -14.97 0.58 5.47
CA THR A 60 -16.05 0.06 6.31
C THR A 60 -17.15 -0.62 5.47
N ARG A 61 -17.57 0.01 4.35
CA ARG A 61 -18.58 -0.59 3.46
C ARG A 61 -18.08 -1.89 2.83
N GLU A 62 -16.84 -1.90 2.35
CA GLU A 62 -16.23 -3.08 1.73
C GLU A 62 -16.12 -4.24 2.73
N LEU A 63 -15.67 -3.94 3.95
CA LEU A 63 -15.51 -4.92 5.01
C LEU A 63 -16.85 -5.51 5.49
N ILE A 64 -17.89 -4.67 5.65
CA ILE A 64 -19.25 -5.14 5.98
C ILE A 64 -19.85 -5.97 4.84
N ALA A 65 -19.61 -5.58 3.59
CA ALA A 65 -20.09 -6.35 2.43
C ALA A 65 -19.43 -7.74 2.35
N ALA A 66 -18.14 -7.85 2.69
CA ALA A 66 -17.43 -9.12 2.74
C ALA A 66 -17.79 -9.96 3.98
N ASN A 67 -18.02 -9.31 5.13
CA ASN A 67 -18.38 -9.94 6.38
C ASN A 67 -19.37 -9.07 7.17
N PRO A 68 -20.68 -9.35 7.13
CA PRO A 68 -21.70 -8.56 7.84
C PRO A 68 -21.48 -8.47 9.36
N GLU A 69 -20.84 -9.45 9.99
CA GLU A 69 -20.56 -9.43 11.44
C GLU A 69 -19.51 -8.36 11.83
N SER A 70 -18.80 -7.81 10.85
CA SER A 70 -17.82 -6.74 11.05
C SER A 70 -18.42 -5.38 11.37
N GLN A 71 -19.73 -5.20 11.19
CA GLN A 71 -20.41 -3.91 11.36
C GLN A 71 -20.06 -3.19 12.67
N ARG A 72 -19.83 -3.94 13.76
CA ARG A 72 -19.52 -3.38 15.09
C ARG A 72 -18.07 -2.89 15.26
N TRP A 73 -17.12 -3.31 14.43
CA TRP A 73 -15.69 -3.01 14.58
C TRP A 73 -15.01 -2.50 13.29
N ALA A 74 -15.71 -2.53 12.15
CA ALA A 74 -15.16 -2.15 10.86
C ALA A 74 -14.65 -0.70 10.83
N GLY A 75 -15.40 0.23 11.43
CA GLY A 75 -15.01 1.64 11.50
C GLY A 75 -13.67 1.85 12.20
N ASP A 76 -13.50 1.25 13.38
CA ASP A 76 -12.26 1.36 14.18
C ASP A 76 -11.09 0.68 13.49
N GLN A 77 -11.30 -0.51 12.90
CA GLN A 77 -10.27 -1.21 12.15
C GLN A 77 -9.79 -0.38 10.95
N CYS A 78 -10.72 0.18 10.16
CA CYS A 78 -10.38 1.04 9.04
C CYS A 78 -9.68 2.33 9.51
N ALA A 79 -10.11 2.92 10.64
CA ALA A 79 -9.42 4.09 11.19
C ALA A 79 -7.97 3.79 11.61
N GLN A 80 -7.70 2.58 12.12
CA GLN A 80 -6.34 2.13 12.43
C GLN A 80 -5.52 1.87 11.16
N GLN A 81 -6.11 1.21 10.16
CA GLN A 81 -5.45 0.92 8.88
C GLN A 81 -5.03 2.18 8.13
N TRP A 82 -5.77 3.29 8.29
CA TRP A 82 -5.43 4.57 7.67
C TRP A 82 -3.98 5.01 7.91
N GLN A 83 -3.42 4.74 9.09
CA GLN A 83 -2.03 5.10 9.38
C GLN A 83 -1.05 4.38 8.45
N ALA A 84 -1.32 3.12 8.11
CA ALA A 84 -0.50 2.36 7.16
C ALA A 84 -0.64 2.89 5.72
N VAL A 85 -1.83 3.39 5.36
CA VAL A 85 -2.09 4.04 4.07
C VAL A 85 -1.31 5.35 3.95
N VAL A 86 -1.32 6.18 5.00
CA VAL A 86 -0.57 7.44 5.04
C VAL A 86 0.94 7.17 4.98
N ALA A 87 1.43 6.23 5.80
CA ALA A 87 2.84 5.86 5.83
C ALA A 87 3.34 5.30 4.48
N ALA A 88 2.50 4.57 3.75
CA ALA A 88 2.81 4.07 2.41
C ALA A 88 2.64 5.13 1.30
N GLY A 89 2.18 6.34 1.63
CA GLY A 89 1.97 7.42 0.65
C GLY A 89 3.19 7.70 -0.22
N PRO A 90 4.39 7.95 0.35
CA PRO A 90 5.60 8.15 -0.43
C PRO A 90 5.99 6.98 -1.34
N TRP A 91 5.65 5.74 -0.95
CA TRP A 91 5.88 4.55 -1.77
C TRP A 91 4.95 4.54 -2.99
N ALA A 92 3.67 4.82 -2.78
CA ALA A 92 2.70 4.93 -3.86
C ALA A 92 3.12 6.00 -4.88
N GLU A 93 3.57 7.17 -4.41
CA GLU A 93 4.13 8.22 -5.29
C GLU A 93 5.36 7.73 -6.07
N ALA A 94 6.25 6.96 -5.43
CA ALA A 94 7.46 6.45 -6.08
C ALA A 94 7.10 5.49 -7.22
N PHE A 95 6.16 4.58 -6.98
CA PHE A 95 5.68 3.66 -8.00
C PHE A 95 4.94 4.38 -9.14
N LEU A 96 4.10 5.37 -8.84
CA LEU A 96 3.42 6.18 -9.86
C LEU A 96 4.39 7.05 -10.68
N ALA A 97 5.52 7.44 -10.10
CA ALA A 97 6.56 8.21 -10.79
C ALA A 97 7.34 7.35 -11.80
N VAL A 98 7.55 6.05 -11.52
CA VAL A 98 8.24 5.13 -12.46
C VAL A 98 7.30 4.31 -13.33
N ALA A 99 6.00 4.39 -13.08
CA ALA A 99 4.99 3.80 -13.96
C ALA A 99 5.14 4.38 -15.38
N PRO A 100 5.24 3.54 -16.41
CA PRO A 100 5.38 4.01 -17.79
C PRO A 100 4.12 4.75 -18.24
N ALA A 101 4.27 5.80 -19.05
CA ALA A 101 3.18 6.32 -19.86
C ALA A 101 2.77 5.31 -20.96
N SER A 102 1.63 5.54 -21.61
CA SER A 102 1.20 4.70 -22.74
C SER A 102 2.23 4.71 -23.87
N GLY A 103 2.72 3.54 -24.27
CA GLY A 103 3.77 3.39 -25.28
C GLY A 103 5.20 3.70 -24.81
N GLU A 104 5.38 4.09 -23.54
CA GLU A 104 6.68 4.35 -22.95
C GLU A 104 7.31 3.08 -22.35
N ARG A 105 8.65 3.01 -22.36
CA ARG A 105 9.42 2.11 -21.50
C ARG A 105 10.35 2.93 -20.63
N VAL A 106 10.30 2.74 -19.33
CA VAL A 106 11.18 3.42 -18.38
C VAL A 106 12.44 2.59 -18.22
N ALA A 107 13.57 3.11 -18.69
CA ALA A 107 14.87 2.46 -18.52
C ALA A 107 15.31 2.51 -17.06
N ALA A 108 16.02 1.48 -16.58
CA ALA A 108 16.52 1.42 -15.20
C ALA A 108 17.31 2.68 -14.80
N ALA A 109 18.14 3.21 -15.71
CA ALA A 109 18.91 4.42 -15.48
C ALA A 109 18.05 5.69 -15.25
N GLN A 110 16.80 5.70 -15.74
CA GLN A 110 15.87 6.83 -15.59
C GLN A 110 15.12 6.80 -14.25
N VAL A 111 15.15 5.69 -13.50
CA VAL A 111 14.40 5.59 -12.24
C VAL A 111 14.85 6.65 -11.24
N ARG A 112 16.16 6.89 -11.12
CA ARG A 112 16.71 7.89 -10.18
C ARG A 112 16.21 9.31 -10.43
N THR A 113 16.01 9.68 -11.71
CA THR A 113 15.55 11.03 -12.07
C THR A 113 14.04 11.18 -11.91
N ARG A 114 13.27 10.08 -11.98
CA ARG A 114 11.82 10.10 -11.77
C ARG A 114 11.44 10.06 -10.28
N VAL A 115 12.16 9.29 -9.48
CA VAL A 115 11.87 9.14 -8.04
C VAL A 115 12.80 10.04 -7.25
N THR A 116 12.40 11.31 -7.14
CA THR A 116 13.20 12.36 -6.49
C THR A 116 13.11 12.31 -4.96
N GLN A 117 12.08 11.67 -4.40
CA GLN A 117 11.94 11.48 -2.96
C GLN A 117 12.91 10.45 -2.36
N VAL A 118 13.53 9.61 -3.19
CA VAL A 118 14.54 8.65 -2.73
C VAL A 118 15.87 9.37 -2.54
N ARG A 119 16.46 9.22 -1.36
CA ARG A 119 17.86 9.60 -1.13
C ARG A 119 18.77 8.54 -1.73
N TRP A 120 19.12 8.72 -2.99
CA TRP A 120 20.03 7.82 -3.72
C TRP A 120 21.45 7.90 -3.17
N ASN A 121 22.10 6.75 -3.04
CA ASN A 121 23.51 6.64 -2.74
C ASN A 121 24.35 7.15 -3.91
N ALA A 122 25.55 7.65 -3.62
CA ALA A 122 26.50 8.09 -4.65
C ALA A 122 26.97 6.92 -5.53
N ARG A 123 27.11 5.74 -4.94
CA ARG A 123 27.44 4.48 -5.61
C ARG A 123 26.48 3.39 -5.13
N PRO A 124 25.87 2.61 -6.02
CA PRO A 124 25.10 1.43 -5.64
C PRO A 124 26.03 0.28 -5.21
N ASP A 125 25.53 -0.63 -4.38
CA ASP A 125 26.25 -1.85 -4.02
C ASP A 125 26.02 -2.96 -5.05
N GLY A 126 27.04 -3.80 -5.25
CA GLY A 126 26.93 -5.02 -6.06
C GLY A 126 26.50 -4.77 -7.52
N THR A 127 25.44 -5.46 -7.93
CA THR A 127 24.91 -5.44 -9.31
C THR A 127 23.76 -4.45 -9.52
N LEU A 128 23.47 -3.60 -8.54
CA LEU A 128 22.37 -2.63 -8.63
C LEU A 128 22.73 -1.45 -9.53
N VAL A 129 21.76 -0.96 -10.30
CA VAL A 129 21.87 0.29 -11.08
C VAL A 129 21.78 1.50 -10.15
N ALA A 130 20.94 1.40 -9.12
CA ALA A 130 20.78 2.42 -8.11
C ALA A 130 20.35 1.79 -6.78
N GLN A 131 20.73 2.43 -5.69
CA GLN A 131 20.32 2.07 -4.34
C GLN A 131 20.19 3.35 -3.52
N GLY A 132 19.25 3.39 -2.58
CA GLY A 132 19.02 4.54 -1.72
C GLY A 132 18.03 4.23 -0.62
N ARG A 133 17.49 5.29 0.00
CA ARG A 133 16.44 5.15 1.02
C ARG A 133 15.25 6.06 0.76
N LEU A 134 14.06 5.57 1.11
CA LEU A 134 12.81 6.32 1.18
C LEU A 134 12.17 6.13 2.55
N GLY A 135 12.24 7.14 3.41
CA GLY A 135 11.82 6.98 4.80
C GLY A 135 12.61 5.86 5.47
N ASN A 136 11.93 4.84 6.02
CA ASN A 136 12.55 3.67 6.63
C ASN A 136 12.72 2.48 5.66
N ALA A 137 12.50 2.69 4.37
CA ALA A 137 12.63 1.67 3.33
C ALA A 137 13.96 1.78 2.59
N ASP A 138 14.52 0.64 2.20
CA ASP A 138 15.56 0.57 1.18
C ASP A 138 14.91 0.64 -0.20
N ALA A 139 15.50 1.45 -1.07
CA ALA A 139 15.10 1.58 -2.46
C ALA A 139 16.19 0.98 -3.35
N GLN A 140 15.80 0.10 -4.27
CA GLN A 140 16.74 -0.58 -5.16
C GLN A 140 16.25 -0.54 -6.61
N VAL A 141 17.19 -0.41 -7.53
CA VAL A 141 16.96 -0.52 -8.97
C VAL A 141 17.90 -1.58 -9.53
N GLU A 142 17.33 -2.64 -10.06
CA GLU A 142 18.06 -3.74 -10.68
C GLU A 142 18.33 -3.46 -12.17
N THR A 143 19.32 -4.16 -12.74
CA THR A 143 19.68 -4.05 -14.17
C THR A 143 18.59 -4.55 -15.11
N ASN A 144 17.70 -5.43 -14.62
CA ASN A 144 16.53 -5.91 -15.36
C ASN A 144 15.37 -4.89 -15.40
N GLY A 145 15.50 -3.73 -14.76
CA GLY A 145 14.45 -2.71 -14.70
C GLY A 145 13.43 -2.93 -13.59
N ASN A 146 13.72 -3.74 -12.58
CA ASN A 146 12.91 -3.79 -11.37
C ASN A 146 13.25 -2.60 -10.47
N PHE A 147 12.23 -1.88 -10.03
CA PHE A 147 12.34 -0.92 -8.94
C PHE A 147 11.59 -1.47 -7.72
N SER A 148 12.28 -1.57 -6.59
CA SER A 148 11.73 -2.12 -5.36
C SER A 148 11.91 -1.18 -4.18
N LEU A 149 10.95 -1.26 -3.26
CA LEU A 149 10.97 -0.65 -1.94
C LEU A 149 10.81 -1.76 -0.90
N MET A 150 11.75 -1.85 0.02
CA MET A 150 11.82 -2.91 1.00
C MET A 150 11.89 -2.34 2.42
N TRP A 151 11.07 -2.88 3.30
CA TRP A 151 11.14 -2.68 4.74
C TRP A 151 11.27 -4.03 5.44
N SER A 152 12.03 -4.05 6.53
CA SER A 152 12.04 -5.16 7.47
C SER A 152 12.29 -4.67 8.89
N ALA A 153 11.74 -5.40 9.86
CA ALA A 153 11.96 -5.17 11.28
C ALA A 153 11.75 -6.47 12.07
N VAL A 154 12.34 -6.57 13.24
CA VAL A 154 12.18 -7.74 14.13
C VAL A 154 11.01 -7.50 15.07
N GLY A 155 10.05 -8.43 15.10
CA GLY A 155 8.92 -8.40 16.04
C GLY A 155 7.85 -7.34 15.78
N GLU A 156 7.93 -6.62 14.67
CA GLU A 156 6.99 -5.55 14.30
C GLU A 156 6.14 -5.95 13.10
N MET A 157 4.88 -5.52 13.05
CA MET A 157 4.07 -5.65 11.84
C MET A 157 4.48 -4.58 10.82
N SER A 158 4.27 -4.86 9.52
CA SER A 158 4.51 -3.86 8.48
C SER A 158 3.65 -2.62 8.73
N PRO A 159 4.25 -1.41 8.75
CA PRO A 159 3.51 -0.18 8.89
C PRO A 159 2.99 0.35 7.53
N TYR A 160 3.01 -0.45 6.46
CA TYR A 160 2.70 0.01 5.10
C TYR A 160 1.54 -0.77 4.48
N ASP A 161 0.61 -0.02 3.87
CA ASP A 161 -0.39 -0.56 2.94
C ASP A 161 -0.31 0.19 1.60
N VAL A 162 0.58 -0.27 0.72
CA VAL A 162 0.80 0.42 -0.57
C VAL A 162 -0.37 0.27 -1.54
N ILE A 163 -1.18 -0.79 -1.39
CA ILE A 163 -2.33 -1.03 -2.26
C ILE A 163 -3.42 0.00 -1.97
N GLU A 164 -3.77 0.19 -0.70
CA GLU A 164 -4.70 1.24 -0.31
C GLU A 164 -4.12 2.64 -0.53
N ALA A 165 -2.81 2.85 -0.38
CA ALA A 165 -2.18 4.13 -0.68
C ALA A 165 -2.25 4.50 -2.17
N LEU A 166 -2.18 3.51 -3.08
CA LEU A 166 -2.40 3.70 -4.51
C LEU A 166 -3.87 3.98 -4.82
N ARG A 167 -4.81 3.24 -4.21
CA ARG A 167 -6.26 3.49 -4.36
C ARG A 167 -6.66 4.89 -3.88
N GLY A 168 -6.09 5.33 -2.76
CA GLY A 168 -6.28 6.68 -2.24
C GLY A 168 -5.73 7.78 -3.15
N ARG A 169 -4.88 7.45 -4.13
CA ARG A 169 -4.41 8.35 -5.20
C ARG A 169 -5.20 8.17 -6.50
N GLY A 170 -6.31 7.46 -6.42
CA GLY A 170 -7.22 7.19 -7.53
C GLY A 170 -6.68 6.21 -8.57
N ALA A 171 -5.73 5.35 -8.18
CA ALA A 171 -5.38 4.18 -8.98
C ALA A 171 -6.41 3.07 -8.77
N GLU A 172 -6.81 2.39 -9.86
CA GLU A 172 -7.50 1.12 -9.78
C GLU A 172 -6.48 0.02 -9.55
N VAL A 173 -6.69 -0.81 -8.51
CA VAL A 173 -5.78 -1.90 -8.17
C VAL A 173 -6.55 -3.21 -8.08
N THR A 174 -6.22 -4.15 -8.97
CA THR A 174 -6.88 -5.45 -9.09
C THR A 174 -5.88 -6.57 -8.82
N MET A 175 -6.23 -7.54 -7.99
CA MET A 175 -5.38 -8.72 -7.75
C MET A 175 -5.32 -9.57 -9.02
N LEU A 176 -4.10 -9.91 -9.45
CA LEU A 176 -3.81 -10.86 -10.53
C LEU A 176 -3.63 -12.26 -9.96
N GLY A 177 -2.99 -12.36 -8.80
CA GLY A 177 -2.88 -13.60 -8.07
C GLY A 177 -2.26 -13.43 -6.70
N CYS A 178 -2.37 -14.48 -5.88
CA CYS A 178 -1.77 -14.60 -4.57
C CYS A 178 -1.20 -16.01 -4.39
N SER A 179 0.05 -16.13 -3.97
CA SER A 179 0.68 -17.39 -3.58
C SER A 179 1.02 -17.32 -2.09
N GLN A 180 0.54 -18.29 -1.33
CA GLN A 180 0.86 -18.42 0.09
C GLN A 180 2.10 -19.30 0.26
N LEU A 181 3.15 -18.75 0.86
CA LEU A 181 4.40 -19.47 1.10
C LEU A 181 4.49 -20.11 2.49
N GLY A 182 3.54 -19.75 3.37
CA GLY A 182 3.45 -20.26 4.73
C GLY A 182 2.39 -19.53 5.54
N ALA A 183 2.36 -19.77 6.84
CA ALA A 183 1.50 -19.03 7.74
C ALA A 183 1.96 -17.56 7.82
N GLY A 184 1.12 -16.63 7.37
CA GLY A 184 1.42 -15.20 7.40
C GLY A 184 2.44 -14.72 6.37
N GLU A 185 2.73 -15.51 5.33
CA GLU A 185 3.68 -15.18 4.27
C GLU A 185 3.08 -15.34 2.88
N PHE A 186 3.12 -14.26 2.09
CA PHE A 186 2.42 -14.17 0.82
C PHE A 186 3.26 -13.45 -0.24
N ASN A 187 3.19 -13.97 -1.46
CA ASN A 187 3.44 -13.22 -2.68
C ASN A 187 2.11 -12.82 -3.30
N LYS A 188 1.94 -11.54 -3.62
CA LYS A 188 0.73 -10.99 -4.23
C LYS A 188 1.13 -10.23 -5.48
N ALA A 189 0.40 -10.41 -6.57
CA ALA A 189 0.59 -9.67 -7.81
C ALA A 189 -0.67 -8.88 -8.10
N TYR A 190 -0.51 -7.60 -8.45
CA TYR A 190 -1.59 -6.69 -8.75
C TYR A 190 -1.37 -6.02 -10.09
N ARG A 191 -2.48 -5.81 -10.82
CA ARG A 191 -2.54 -4.85 -11.91
C ARG A 191 -2.94 -3.51 -11.32
N VAL A 192 -2.20 -2.47 -11.69
CA VAL A 192 -2.47 -1.09 -11.30
C VAL A 192 -2.74 -0.26 -12.56
N THR A 193 -3.86 0.45 -12.57
CA THR A 193 -4.21 1.43 -13.61
C THR A 193 -4.32 2.80 -12.95
N ALA A 194 -3.63 3.80 -13.49
CA ALA A 194 -3.65 5.17 -12.98
C ALA A 194 -3.76 6.15 -14.15
N THR A 195 -4.38 7.31 -13.90
CA THR A 195 -4.55 8.35 -14.92
C THR A 195 -3.19 8.77 -15.51
N GLY A 196 -3.11 8.82 -16.84
CA GLY A 196 -1.88 9.22 -17.54
C GLY A 196 -0.76 8.16 -17.54
N ARG A 197 -1.02 6.95 -17.05
CA ARG A 197 -0.08 5.83 -17.03
C ARG A 197 -0.61 4.64 -17.83
N ALA A 198 0.30 3.87 -18.43
CA ALA A 198 -0.03 2.53 -18.89
C ALA A 198 -0.28 1.62 -17.68
N PRO A 199 -1.16 0.60 -17.79
CA PRO A 199 -1.29 -0.40 -16.74
C PRO A 199 0.06 -1.05 -16.45
N PHE A 200 0.37 -1.24 -15.16
CA PHE A 200 1.61 -1.86 -14.72
C PHE A 200 1.34 -2.91 -13.64
N GLN A 201 2.31 -3.81 -13.43
CA GLN A 201 2.24 -4.81 -12.38
C GLN A 201 2.99 -4.33 -11.15
N LEU A 202 2.36 -4.47 -9.99
CA LEU A 202 3.00 -4.36 -8.69
C LEU A 202 3.01 -5.74 -8.03
N SER A 203 4.18 -6.24 -7.68
CA SER A 203 4.36 -7.45 -6.90
C SER A 203 4.66 -7.08 -5.45
N LEU A 204 3.97 -7.70 -4.50
CA LEU A 204 4.20 -7.55 -3.07
C LEU A 204 4.63 -8.88 -2.48
N TYR A 205 5.72 -8.88 -1.74
CA TYR A 205 6.06 -9.93 -0.79
C TYR A 205 5.83 -9.37 0.62
N ASP A 206 5.02 -10.08 1.39
CA ASP A 206 4.64 -9.70 2.75
C ASP A 206 4.77 -10.91 3.66
N ARG A 207 5.55 -10.74 4.71
CA ARG A 207 5.75 -11.73 5.77
C ARG A 207 5.57 -11.04 7.11
N GLY A 208 4.51 -11.40 7.83
CA GLY A 208 4.35 -11.04 9.23
C GLY A 208 5.17 -11.97 10.12
N ALA A 209 6.00 -11.40 11.01
CA ALA A 209 6.71 -12.16 12.02
C ALA A 209 5.70 -12.91 12.93
N PRO A 210 5.74 -14.26 13.00
CA PRO A 210 4.82 -15.01 13.85
C PRO A 210 5.17 -14.90 15.35
N THR A 211 6.37 -14.42 15.68
CA THR A 211 6.88 -14.26 17.05
C THR A 211 7.65 -12.95 17.18
N ALA A 212 7.79 -12.45 18.41
CA ALA A 212 8.47 -11.17 18.70
C ALA A 212 9.96 -11.13 18.32
N ASN A 213 10.59 -12.28 18.06
CA ASN A 213 12.00 -12.38 17.67
C ASN A 213 12.20 -12.76 16.20
N ALA A 214 11.13 -12.92 15.42
CA ALA A 214 11.21 -13.16 13.98
C ALA A 214 11.19 -11.83 13.21
N SER A 215 11.80 -11.83 12.02
CA SER A 215 11.77 -10.66 11.13
C SER A 215 10.50 -10.65 10.28
N SER A 216 9.82 -9.51 10.26
CA SER A 216 8.83 -9.16 9.26
C SER A 216 9.50 -8.55 8.04
N PHE A 217 8.91 -8.78 6.88
CA PHE A 217 9.38 -8.22 5.61
C PHE A 217 8.18 -7.69 4.81
N TYR A 218 8.37 -6.53 4.21
CA TYR A 218 7.43 -5.94 3.27
C TYR A 218 8.21 -5.40 2.09
N ASN A 219 8.07 -6.04 0.93
CA ASN A 219 8.77 -5.69 -0.29
C ASN A 219 7.76 -5.46 -1.41
N ALA A 220 7.78 -4.26 -1.98
CA ALA A 220 6.96 -3.89 -3.11
C ALA A 220 7.84 -3.63 -4.33
N THR A 221 7.52 -4.27 -5.46
CA THR A 221 8.32 -4.21 -6.69
C THR A 221 7.44 -3.90 -7.90
N ILE A 222 7.89 -2.97 -8.73
CA ILE A 222 7.35 -2.71 -10.07
C ILE A 222 8.37 -3.13 -11.13
N VAL A 223 7.90 -3.74 -12.20
CA VAL A 223 8.71 -3.94 -13.41
C VAL A 223 8.55 -2.72 -14.31
N THR A 224 9.58 -1.91 -14.49
CA THR A 224 9.49 -0.61 -15.20
C THR A 224 9.30 -0.75 -16.72
N SER A 225 9.35 -1.99 -17.23
CA SER A 225 9.04 -2.32 -18.63
C SER A 225 7.55 -2.23 -18.97
N GLY A 226 6.67 -2.13 -17.96
CA GLY A 226 5.21 -2.06 -18.12
C GLY A 226 4.55 -3.39 -18.48
N GLN A 227 5.29 -4.51 -18.40
CA GLN A 227 4.69 -5.83 -18.60
C GLN A 227 3.78 -6.18 -17.43
N VAL A 228 2.54 -6.58 -17.74
CA VAL A 228 1.56 -7.06 -16.77
C VAL A 228 1.30 -8.52 -17.05
N GLN A 229 1.67 -9.39 -16.10
CA GLN A 229 1.44 -10.82 -16.22
C GLN A 229 -0.04 -11.15 -16.01
N THR A 230 -0.46 -12.24 -16.62
CA THR A 230 -1.73 -12.92 -16.36
C THR A 230 -1.55 -13.95 -15.25
N LEU A 231 -2.65 -14.37 -14.61
CA LEU A 231 -2.61 -15.47 -13.65
C LEU A 231 -2.02 -16.77 -14.24
N ALA A 232 -2.28 -17.06 -15.52
CA ALA A 232 -1.71 -18.21 -16.18
C ALA A 232 -0.18 -18.12 -16.32
N GLN A 233 0.36 -16.92 -16.58
CA GLN A 233 1.81 -16.68 -16.63
C GLN A 233 2.45 -16.74 -15.24
N LEU A 234 1.76 -16.25 -14.20
CA LEU A 234 2.23 -16.40 -12.81
C LEU A 234 2.37 -17.87 -12.41
N ARG A 235 1.46 -18.74 -12.87
CA ARG A 235 1.50 -20.19 -12.63
C ARG A 235 2.52 -20.95 -13.47
N ALA A 236 3.17 -20.30 -14.43
CA ALA A 236 4.04 -20.98 -15.39
C ALA A 236 5.30 -21.58 -14.75
N ASP A 237 5.71 -21.09 -13.58
CA ASP A 237 6.84 -21.61 -12.81
C ASP A 237 6.48 -22.78 -11.87
N GLY A 238 5.21 -23.19 -11.84
CA GLY A 238 4.71 -24.25 -10.97
C GLY A 238 4.32 -23.81 -9.56
N SER A 239 4.35 -22.51 -9.25
CA SER A 239 3.93 -21.98 -7.95
C SER A 239 2.42 -22.01 -7.76
N ASP A 240 1.99 -22.15 -6.50
CA ASP A 240 0.57 -22.22 -6.08
C ASP A 240 -0.13 -20.85 -6.09
N TRP A 241 -0.13 -20.15 -7.22
CA TRP A 241 -0.86 -18.90 -7.38
C TRP A 241 -2.37 -19.15 -7.46
N ALA A 242 -3.14 -18.57 -6.55
CA ALA A 242 -4.59 -18.48 -6.59
C ALA A 242 -5.06 -17.10 -7.09
N ALA A 243 -6.32 -16.98 -7.51
CA ALA A 243 -6.88 -15.70 -7.97
C ALA A 243 -7.12 -14.70 -6.82
N SER A 244 -7.18 -15.20 -5.59
CA SER A 244 -7.33 -14.43 -4.35
C SER A 244 -6.42 -15.03 -3.26
N CYS A 245 -6.11 -14.25 -2.23
CA CYS A 245 -5.46 -14.82 -1.04
C CYS A 245 -6.49 -15.62 -0.21
N PRO A 246 -6.12 -16.78 0.34
CA PRO A 246 -6.92 -17.43 1.37
C PRO A 246 -6.97 -16.54 2.62
N TYR A 247 -8.17 -16.37 3.18
CA TYR A 247 -8.42 -15.67 4.44
C TYR A 247 -8.36 -16.64 5.62
#